data_AF-A0AAJ0D5M1-F1
#
_entry.id   AF-A0AAJ0D5M1-F1
#
_cell.length_a   1.000
_cell.length_b   1.000
_cell.length_c   1.000
_cell.angle_alpha   90.00
_cell.angle_beta   90.00
_cell.angle_gamma   90.00
#
_symmetry.space_group_name_H-M   'P 1'
#
loop_
_entity.id
_entity.type
_entity.pdbx_description
1 polymer ?
#
loop_
_entity_poly.entity_id
_entity_poly.type
_entity_poly.pdbx_seq_one_letter_code
_entity_poly.pdbx_strand_id
1 'polypeptide(L)'
;MKRQDSRPVEHDALLDEFELEKSGTKLGEELLYASTIRDGQMLHTLRLWEDRSSNVVRLEATASRGPMEHVPLWTAFVTRFVAKGDVDWAQYDGHGVVSLAAMRPPPYVFLSEYEPPKNRDGLYILQFTSSNDAEFFVEQWTALCR
;
A
#
# COMPACT_ATOMS: atom_id res chain seq x y z
N MET A 1 20.16 22.74 -18.72
CA MET A 1 19.95 22.49 -17.28
C MET A 1 18.52 22.90 -16.94
N LYS A 2 17.65 21.94 -16.61
CA LYS A 2 16.23 22.19 -16.34
C LYS A 2 16.16 23.00 -15.03
N ARG A 3 15.67 24.23 -15.08
CA ARG A 3 15.45 25.04 -13.87
C ARG A 3 14.19 24.48 -13.21
N GLN A 4 14.33 23.94 -12.01
CA GLN A 4 13.20 23.60 -11.17
C GLN A 4 12.64 24.93 -10.65
N ASP A 5 11.40 25.25 -10.99
CA ASP A 5 10.73 26.43 -10.45
C ASP A 5 10.51 26.19 -8.96
N SER A 6 11.27 26.89 -8.12
CA SER A 6 11.09 26.89 -6.67
C SER A 6 9.87 27.73 -6.33
N ARG A 7 8.68 27.14 -6.44
CA ARG A 7 7.49 27.73 -5.81
C ARG A 7 7.37 27.14 -4.41
N PRO A 8 7.31 27.96 -3.36
CA PRO A 8 6.97 27.47 -2.04
C PRO A 8 5.57 26.84 -2.10
N VAL A 9 5.46 25.58 -1.69
CA VAL A 9 4.17 24.94 -1.48
C VAL A 9 3.76 25.32 -0.06
N GLU A 10 2.97 26.38 0.08
CA GLU A 10 2.35 26.69 1.36
C GLU A 10 1.27 25.64 1.62
N HIS A 11 1.62 24.64 2.42
CA HIS A 11 0.71 23.64 2.93
C HIS A 11 0.96 23.55 4.42
N ASP A 12 -0.05 23.83 5.25
CA ASP A 12 0.10 23.89 6.72
C ASP A 12 0.75 22.61 7.29
N ALA A 13 0.48 21.45 6.66
CA ALA A 13 1.11 20.17 7.01
C ALA A 13 2.63 20.07 6.80
N LEU A 14 3.25 21.00 6.05
CA LEU A 14 4.70 21.08 5.84
C LEU A 14 5.36 22.15 6.73
N LEU A 15 4.56 23.00 7.39
CA LEU A 15 5.03 24.08 8.26
C LEU A 15 5.18 23.61 9.70
N ASP A 16 4.28 22.72 10.14
CA ASP A 16 4.35 22.06 11.44
C ASP A 16 4.96 20.66 11.26
N GLU A 17 5.86 20.29 12.17
CA GLU A 17 6.30 18.90 12.37
C GLU A 17 5.11 18.07 12.90
N PHE A 18 4.05 17.93 12.11
CA PHE A 18 2.97 17.00 12.45
C PHE A 18 3.62 15.64 12.63
N GLU A 19 3.50 15.10 13.85
CA GLU A 19 3.96 13.73 14.10
C GLU A 19 3.29 12.83 13.06
N LEU A 20 4.10 12.02 12.38
CA LEU A 20 3.60 10.96 11.50
C LEU A 20 2.71 9.97 12.28
N GLU A 21 2.79 10.00 13.61
CA GLU A 21 1.97 9.26 14.55
C GLU A 21 0.79 10.09 15.07
N LYS A 22 -0.28 9.39 15.50
CA LYS A 22 -1.49 9.99 16.05
C LYS A 22 -1.19 10.81 17.32
N SER A 23 -0.97 12.11 17.16
CA SER A 23 -0.78 13.07 18.26
C SER A 23 -2.04 13.89 18.49
N GLY A 24 -2.77 13.62 19.59
CA GLY A 24 -3.82 14.45 20.22
C GLY A 24 -5.05 14.81 19.38
N THR A 25 -4.81 15.36 18.19
CA THR A 25 -5.65 15.40 17.01
C THR A 25 -5.45 14.10 16.19
N LYS A 26 -6.50 13.50 15.63
CA LYS A 26 -6.40 12.22 14.89
C LYS A 26 -5.74 12.34 13.50
N LEU A 27 -4.73 13.20 13.36
CA LEU A 27 -3.95 13.44 12.14
C LEU A 27 -2.76 12.48 12.10
N GLY A 28 -2.23 12.17 10.90
CA GLY A 28 -1.08 11.28 10.69
C GLY A 28 -1.43 9.92 10.07
N GLU A 29 -0.43 9.02 10.02
CA GLU A 29 -0.57 7.68 9.44
C GLU A 29 -1.38 6.76 10.36
N GLU A 30 -2.33 6.04 9.76
CA GLU A 30 -3.11 5.00 10.39
C GLU A 30 -2.96 3.68 9.63
N LEU A 31 -2.65 2.63 10.38
CA LEU A 31 -2.69 1.26 9.87
C LEU A 31 -4.14 0.81 9.77
N LEU A 32 -4.65 0.65 8.55
CA LEU A 32 -6.00 0.17 8.29
C LEU A 32 -6.06 -1.36 8.26
N TYR A 33 -5.02 -1.99 7.74
CA TYR A 33 -4.96 -3.44 7.59
C TYR A 33 -3.52 -3.95 7.61
N ALA A 34 -3.31 -5.13 8.21
CA ALA A 34 -2.08 -5.87 8.07
C ALA A 34 -2.34 -7.39 8.04
N SER A 35 -1.72 -8.11 7.11
CA SER A 35 -1.67 -9.57 7.13
C SER A 35 -0.46 -10.11 6.34
N THR A 36 -0.29 -11.44 6.34
CA THR A 36 0.79 -12.12 5.66
C THR A 36 0.39 -12.51 4.23
N ILE A 37 1.23 -12.11 3.28
CA ILE A 37 1.20 -12.60 1.90
C ILE A 37 2.44 -13.46 1.63
N ARG A 38 2.38 -14.29 0.59
CA ARG A 38 3.49 -15.13 0.16
C ARG A 38 3.82 -14.89 -1.30
N ASP A 39 5.10 -15.01 -1.62
CA ASP A 39 5.63 -15.06 -2.98
C ASP A 39 6.64 -16.20 -3.08
N GLY A 40 6.22 -17.30 -3.70
CA GLY A 40 6.96 -18.57 -3.66
C GLY A 40 7.22 -19.04 -2.23
N GLN A 41 8.50 -18.98 -1.80
CA GLN A 41 8.93 -19.35 -0.44
C GLN A 41 9.09 -18.14 0.50
N MET A 42 8.93 -16.92 -0.02
CA MET A 42 9.04 -15.69 0.75
C MET A 42 7.72 -15.40 1.44
N LEU A 43 7.79 -15.00 2.71
CA LEU A 43 6.65 -14.48 3.47
C LEU A 43 6.85 -12.99 3.67
N HIS A 44 5.81 -12.23 3.41
CA HIS A 44 5.81 -10.78 3.57
C HIS A 44 4.66 -10.36 4.47
N THR A 45 4.91 -9.37 5.31
CA THR A 45 3.83 -8.67 6.00
C THR A 45 3.38 -7.53 5.10
N LEU A 46 2.17 -7.63 4.58
CA LEU A 46 1.51 -6.59 3.80
C LEU A 46 0.75 -5.65 4.76
N ARG A 47 0.88 -4.35 4.56
CA ARG A 47 0.17 -3.30 5.30
C ARG A 47 -0.52 -2.33 4.34
N LEU A 48 -1.73 -1.92 4.71
CA LEU A 48 -2.47 -0.81 4.10
C LEU A 48 -2.49 0.34 5.09
N TRP A 49 -1.90 1.46 4.69
CA TRP A 49 -1.81 2.69 5.46
C TRP A 49 -2.64 3.79 4.82
N GLU A 50 -3.24 4.64 5.63
CA GLU A 50 -3.80 5.93 5.24
C GLU A 50 -3.16 7.03 6.10
N ASP A 51 -2.55 8.02 5.45
CA ASP A 51 -2.19 9.27 6.09
C ASP A 51 -3.40 10.20 6.05
N ARG A 52 -4.04 10.42 7.21
CA ARG A 52 -5.25 11.26 7.32
C ARG A 52 -4.98 12.76 7.15
N SER A 53 -3.71 13.19 7.20
CA SER A 53 -3.35 14.59 6.97
C SER A 53 -3.34 14.92 5.47
N SER A 54 -2.88 13.98 4.64
CA SER A 54 -2.74 14.14 3.19
C SER A 54 -3.73 13.30 2.37
N ASN A 55 -4.49 12.42 3.02
CA ASN A 55 -5.29 11.33 2.45
C ASN A 55 -4.48 10.35 1.59
N VAL A 56 -3.15 10.30 1.77
CA VAL A 56 -2.30 9.39 1.00
C VAL A 56 -2.49 7.95 1.49
N VAL A 57 -2.97 7.11 0.59
CA VAL A 57 -3.07 5.66 0.81
C VAL A 57 -1.86 4.92 0.24
N ARG A 58 -1.23 4.07 1.06
CA ARG A 58 0.00 3.33 0.76
C ARG A 58 -0.15 1.85 1.08
N LEU A 59 0.26 1.01 0.14
CA LEU A 59 0.62 -0.39 0.40
C LEU A 59 2.12 -0.50 0.69
N GLU A 60 2.45 -1.34 1.65
CA GLU A 60 3.82 -1.70 2.00
C GLU A 60 3.91 -3.20 2.23
N ALA A 61 4.90 -3.85 1.62
CA ALA A 61 5.27 -5.21 1.97
C ALA A 61 6.67 -5.22 2.59
N THR A 62 6.79 -5.75 3.81
CA THR A 62 8.08 -5.99 4.48
C THR A 62 8.38 -7.49 4.52
N ALA A 63 9.62 -7.89 4.73
CA ALA A 63 9.89 -9.28 5.08
C ALA A 63 9.11 -9.64 6.36
N SER A 64 8.54 -10.84 6.43
CA SER A 64 7.70 -11.26 7.58
C SER A 64 8.51 -11.90 8.71
N ARG A 65 9.77 -12.28 8.45
CA ARG A 65 10.62 -13.04 9.38
C ARG A 65 12.09 -12.76 9.17
N GLY A 66 12.87 -13.08 10.20
CA GLY A 66 14.33 -13.00 10.19
C GLY A 66 14.85 -11.60 10.53
N PRO A 67 16.18 -11.38 10.47
CA PRO A 67 16.80 -10.13 10.92
C PRO A 67 16.33 -8.86 10.18
N MET A 68 15.61 -9.01 9.07
CA MET A 68 15.11 -7.94 8.22
C MET A 68 13.58 -7.82 8.25
N GLU A 69 12.89 -8.34 9.27
CA GLU A 69 11.41 -8.41 9.37
C GLU A 69 10.66 -7.06 9.40
N HIS A 70 11.40 -5.96 9.33
CA HIS A 70 10.86 -4.59 9.22
C HIS A 70 11.38 -3.84 7.99
N VAL A 71 12.22 -4.47 7.16
CA VAL A 71 12.76 -3.84 5.96
C VAL A 71 11.72 -3.93 4.84
N PRO A 72 11.34 -2.80 4.23
CA PRO A 72 10.41 -2.80 3.11
C PRO A 72 11.04 -3.46 1.89
N LEU A 73 10.28 -4.37 1.27
CA LEU A 73 10.61 -5.02 0.01
C LEU A 73 10.05 -4.21 -1.15
N TRP A 74 8.82 -3.73 -1.02
CA TRP A 74 8.21 -2.80 -1.97
C TRP A 74 7.12 -1.95 -1.33
N THR A 75 6.85 -0.81 -1.96
CA THR A 75 5.75 0.08 -1.61
C THR A 75 5.00 0.56 -2.85
N ALA A 76 3.70 0.76 -2.74
CA ALA A 76 2.86 1.32 -3.80
C ALA A 76 1.91 2.38 -3.22
N PHE A 77 1.91 3.56 -3.83
CA PHE A 77 0.94 4.62 -3.52
C PHE A 77 -0.31 4.44 -4.40
N VAL A 78 -1.46 4.24 -3.75
CA VAL A 78 -2.71 3.83 -4.41
C VAL A 78 -3.84 4.85 -4.23
N THR A 79 -3.49 6.03 -3.70
CA THR A 79 -4.39 7.15 -3.39
C THR A 79 -5.35 7.51 -4.52
N ARG A 80 -4.88 7.46 -5.78
CA ARG A 80 -5.69 7.81 -6.96
C ARG A 80 -6.93 6.93 -7.11
N PHE A 81 -6.85 5.65 -6.75
CA PHE A 81 -7.96 4.71 -6.93
C PHE A 81 -9.01 4.91 -5.84
N VAL A 82 -8.54 5.14 -4.60
CA VAL A 82 -9.40 5.54 -3.48
C VAL A 82 -10.13 6.85 -3.78
N ALA A 83 -9.43 7.88 -4.23
CA ALA A 83 -10.02 9.19 -4.54
C ALA A 83 -11.07 9.13 -5.68
N LYS A 84 -11.09 8.06 -6.48
CA LYS A 84 -12.10 7.81 -7.51
C LYS A 84 -13.25 6.92 -7.05
N GLY A 85 -13.19 6.39 -5.83
CA GLY A 85 -14.13 5.40 -5.34
C GLY A 85 -14.04 4.06 -6.08
N ASP A 86 -12.86 3.70 -6.59
CA ASP A 86 -12.65 2.52 -7.44
C ASP A 86 -12.57 1.24 -6.59
N VAL A 87 -13.73 0.74 -6.14
CA VAL A 87 -13.84 -0.46 -5.30
C VAL A 87 -13.33 -1.72 -6.00
N ASP A 88 -13.45 -1.78 -7.33
CA ASP A 88 -13.03 -2.93 -8.16
C ASP A 88 -11.52 -2.95 -8.42
N TRP A 89 -10.78 -1.95 -7.93
CA TRP A 89 -9.31 -1.90 -8.04
C TRP A 89 -8.64 -3.11 -7.37
N ALA A 90 -9.17 -3.57 -6.24
CA ALA A 90 -8.72 -4.78 -5.56
C ALA A 90 -9.81 -5.85 -5.65
N GLN A 91 -9.57 -6.88 -6.45
CA GLN A 91 -10.53 -7.94 -6.70
C GLN A 91 -10.08 -9.25 -6.07
N TYR A 92 -10.94 -9.87 -5.26
CA TYR A 92 -10.71 -11.22 -4.75
C TYR A 92 -11.02 -12.28 -5.81
N ASP A 93 -10.01 -13.05 -6.19
CA ASP A 93 -10.10 -14.09 -7.23
C ASP A 93 -10.26 -15.50 -6.65
N GLY A 94 -10.42 -15.61 -5.33
CA GLY A 94 -10.52 -16.89 -4.63
C GLY A 94 -9.16 -17.46 -4.19
N HIS A 95 -9.22 -18.49 -3.33
CA HIS A 95 -8.03 -19.19 -2.81
C HIS A 95 -6.95 -18.26 -2.21
N GLY A 96 -7.37 -17.17 -1.57
CA GLY A 96 -6.48 -16.17 -0.98
C GLY A 96 -5.76 -15.29 -2.00
N VAL A 97 -6.18 -15.26 -3.26
CA VAL A 97 -5.59 -14.39 -4.29
C VAL A 97 -6.41 -13.12 -4.44
N VAL A 98 -5.74 -11.97 -4.41
CA VAL A 98 -6.33 -10.67 -4.79
C VAL A 98 -5.55 -10.09 -5.96
N SER A 99 -6.22 -9.76 -7.06
CA SER A 99 -5.63 -9.03 -8.18
C SER A 99 -5.82 -7.53 -8.02
N LEU A 100 -4.79 -6.76 -8.39
CA LEU A 100 -4.77 -5.30 -8.29
C LEU A 100 -4.76 -4.69 -9.69
N ALA A 101 -5.87 -4.05 -10.06
CA ALA A 101 -6.08 -3.47 -11.38
C ALA A 101 -5.21 -2.22 -11.60
N ALA A 102 -4.72 -2.04 -12.84
CA ALA A 102 -4.19 -0.75 -13.30
C ALA A 102 -3.14 -0.06 -12.40
N MET A 103 -2.38 -0.80 -11.57
CA MET A 103 -1.43 -0.22 -10.62
C MET A 103 -0.35 0.60 -11.35
N ARG A 104 -0.49 1.93 -11.28
CA ARG A 104 0.35 2.91 -11.96
C ARG A 104 0.54 4.14 -11.05
N PRO A 105 1.80 4.52 -10.74
CA PRO A 105 3.04 3.88 -11.17
C PRO A 105 3.22 2.46 -10.58
N PRO A 106 4.12 1.63 -11.16
CA PRO A 106 4.52 0.36 -10.55
C PRO A 106 4.96 0.54 -9.09
N PRO A 107 4.89 -0.51 -8.26
CA PRO A 107 5.50 -0.50 -6.94
C PRO A 107 6.96 -0.07 -7.01
N TYR A 108 7.38 0.74 -6.06
CA TYR A 108 8.78 0.98 -5.83
C TYR A 108 9.37 -0.20 -5.08
N VAL A 109 10.33 -0.89 -5.70
CA VAL A 109 10.93 -2.11 -5.16
C VAL A 109 12.33 -1.81 -4.63
N PHE A 110 12.62 -2.27 -3.41
CA PHE A 110 13.88 -2.02 -2.70
C PHE A 110 14.85 -3.21 -2.77
N LEU A 111 14.35 -4.42 -3.09
CA LEU A 111 15.15 -5.62 -3.24
C LEU A 111 15.56 -5.79 -4.71
N SER A 112 16.87 -5.82 -4.98
CA SER A 112 17.39 -6.02 -6.34
C SER A 112 16.90 -7.34 -6.91
N GLU A 113 16.54 -7.34 -8.21
CA GLU A 113 16.03 -8.51 -8.97
C GLU A 113 14.70 -9.09 -8.47
N TYR A 114 14.10 -8.54 -7.41
CA TYR A 114 12.76 -8.88 -6.99
C TYR A 114 11.73 -8.12 -7.81
N GLU A 115 10.66 -8.79 -8.21
CA GLU A 115 9.48 -8.16 -8.82
C GLU A 115 8.23 -8.70 -8.13
N PRO A 116 7.32 -7.83 -7.63
CA PRO A 116 6.06 -8.28 -7.07
C PRO A 116 5.29 -9.15 -8.08
N PRO A 117 4.65 -10.24 -7.64
CA PRO A 117 4.11 -11.24 -8.53
C PRO A 117 2.97 -10.66 -9.37
N LYS A 118 2.88 -11.13 -10.62
CA LYS A 118 1.85 -10.76 -11.58
C LYS A 118 1.14 -11.99 -12.14
N ASN A 119 -0.15 -11.84 -12.45
CA ASN A 119 -0.89 -12.87 -13.19
C ASN A 119 -0.55 -12.84 -14.69
N ARG A 120 -1.18 -13.73 -15.47
CA ARG A 120 -0.97 -13.83 -16.93
C ARG A 120 -1.37 -12.58 -17.70
N ASP A 121 -2.29 -11.80 -17.16
CA ASP A 121 -2.76 -10.54 -17.74
C ASP A 121 -1.88 -9.35 -17.34
N GLY A 122 -0.82 -9.60 -16.55
CA GLY A 122 0.14 -8.59 -16.09
C GLY A 122 -0.37 -7.76 -14.91
N LEU A 123 -1.48 -8.14 -14.27
CA LEU A 123 -1.95 -7.50 -13.04
C LEU A 123 -1.14 -7.99 -11.86
N TYR A 124 -0.81 -7.09 -10.93
CA TYR A 124 -0.16 -7.48 -9.68
C TYR A 124 -1.11 -8.33 -8.86
N ILE A 125 -0.57 -9.35 -8.20
CA ILE A 125 -1.33 -10.24 -7.33
C ILE A 125 -0.80 -10.18 -5.90
N LEU A 126 -1.71 -10.26 -4.95
CA LEU A 126 -1.41 -10.49 -3.54
C LEU A 126 -1.91 -11.89 -3.20
N GLN A 127 -0.99 -12.81 -2.95
CA GLN A 127 -1.33 -14.16 -2.51
C GLN A 127 -1.27 -14.19 -0.98
N PHE A 128 -2.42 -14.07 -0.34
CA PHE A 128 -2.57 -14.22 1.11
C PHE A 128 -2.36 -15.67 1.53
N THR A 129 -1.92 -15.85 2.78
CA THR A 129 -1.83 -17.17 3.42
C THR A 129 -3.18 -17.70 3.89
N SER A 130 -4.20 -16.84 3.93
CA SER A 130 -5.57 -17.14 4.37
C SER A 130 -6.57 -16.47 3.42
N SER A 131 -7.60 -17.21 3.01
CA SER A 131 -8.72 -16.65 2.23
C SER A 131 -9.48 -15.57 3.00
N ASN A 132 -9.66 -15.75 4.31
CA ASN A 132 -10.33 -14.77 5.16
C ASN A 132 -9.57 -13.43 5.19
N ASP A 133 -8.24 -13.49 5.17
CA ASP A 133 -7.41 -12.28 5.17
C ASP A 133 -7.51 -11.55 3.84
N ALA A 134 -7.55 -12.28 2.72
CA ALA A 134 -7.77 -11.72 1.40
C ALA A 134 -9.14 -11.03 1.28
N GLU A 135 -10.19 -11.67 1.77
CA GLU A 135 -11.55 -11.11 1.81
C GLU A 135 -11.58 -9.85 2.67
N PHE A 136 -10.99 -9.89 3.88
CA PHE A 136 -10.92 -8.74 4.77
C PHE A 136 -10.11 -7.58 4.17
N PHE A 137 -9.05 -7.85 3.41
CA PHE A 137 -8.32 -6.81 2.68
C PHE A 137 -9.21 -6.07 1.68
N VAL A 138 -10.01 -6.80 0.90
CA VAL A 138 -10.95 -6.21 -0.08
C VAL A 138 -12.07 -5.44 0.63
N GLU A 139 -12.53 -5.90 1.79
CA GLU A 139 -13.48 -5.16 2.61
C GLU A 139 -12.91 -3.83 3.10
N GLN A 140 -11.66 -3.83 3.60
CA GLN A 140 -10.99 -2.59 4.02
C GLN A 140 -10.76 -1.63 2.85
N TRP A 141 -10.37 -2.15 1.68
CA TRP A 141 -10.27 -1.36 0.45
C TRP A 141 -11.62 -0.72 0.07
N THR A 142 -12.69 -1.51 0.11
CA THR A 142 -14.05 -1.04 -0.21
C THR A 142 -14.51 0.03 0.78
N ALA A 143 -14.21 -0.14 2.07
CA ALA A 143 -14.54 0.84 3.10
C ALA A 143 -13.78 2.16 2.89
N LEU A 144 -12.51 2.10 2.47
CA LEU A 144 -11.68 3.26 2.21
C LEU A 144 -12.14 4.08 0.99
N CYS A 145 -12.80 3.44 0.03
CA CYS A 145 -13.32 4.10 -1.18
C CYS A 145 -14.65 4.85 -0.98
N ARG A 146 -15.24 4.84 0.23
CA ARG A 146 -16.55 5.47 0.55
C ARG A 146 -16.38 6.81 1.23
#